data_AF-A0A2N0M3J4-F1
#
_entry.id   AF-A0A2N0M3J4-F1
#
_cell.length_a   1.000
_cell.length_b   1.000
_cell.length_c   1.000
_cell.angle_alpha   90.00
_cell.angle_beta   90.00
_cell.angle_gamma   90.00
#
_symmetry.space_group_name_H-M   'P 1'
#
loop_
_entity.id
_entity.type
_entity.pdbx_description
1 polymer ?
#
loop_
_entity_poly.entity_id
_entity_poly.type
_entity_poly.pdbx_seq_one_letter_code
_entity_poly.pdbx_strand_id
1 'polypeptide(L)'
;MSGSDRLGSFSIGSYPDLALHYLPPVLSEYRSRYPDAHIKVVARPYQVLMEALEAGEVVMALVHATDDEGKDISFVHLFDAPFNLLAPIGHPILDDSAISLETIAERPLILLSLDSYARRY
;
A
#
# COMPACT_ATOMS: atom_id res chain seq x y z
N MET A 1 1.31 31.44 15.69
CA MET A 1 2.23 31.69 14.55
C MET A 1 1.66 30.98 13.35
N SER A 2 1.56 31.70 12.23
CA SER A 2 0.75 31.34 11.05
C SER A 2 1.28 30.08 10.34
N GLY A 3 0.40 29.13 10.05
CA GLY A 3 0.73 27.80 9.53
C GLY A 3 1.04 27.73 8.03
N SER A 4 1.54 28.80 7.39
CA SER A 4 1.80 28.81 5.94
C SER A 4 3.28 28.72 5.55
N ASP A 5 4.20 28.45 6.49
CA ASP A 5 5.65 28.53 6.26
C ASP A 5 6.37 27.15 6.30
N ARG A 6 5.64 26.03 6.15
CA ARG A 6 6.18 24.66 6.18
C ARG A 6 5.86 23.81 4.96
N LEU A 7 5.67 24.41 3.77
CA LEU A 7 5.72 23.62 2.52
C LEU A 7 7.19 23.28 2.19
N GLY A 8 7.89 22.71 3.17
CA GLY A 8 9.26 22.23 3.06
C GLY A 8 9.28 20.91 2.32
N SER A 9 10.39 20.62 1.66
CA SER A 9 10.58 19.32 1.03
C SER A 9 10.51 18.21 2.08
N PHE A 10 9.70 17.17 1.83
CA PHE A 10 9.62 16.00 2.69
C PHE A 10 9.65 14.70 1.87
N SER A 11 10.04 13.62 2.54
CA SER A 11 10.06 12.29 1.94
C SER A 11 8.97 11.41 2.55
N ILE A 12 8.29 10.64 1.71
CA ILE A 12 7.34 9.61 2.13
C ILE A 12 7.86 8.23 1.71
N GLY A 13 7.74 7.27 2.61
CA GLY A 13 8.02 5.87 2.37
C GLY A 13 6.80 5.14 1.79
N SER A 14 7.01 4.08 1.02
CA SER A 14 5.93 3.16 0.67
C SER A 14 6.47 1.81 0.22
N TYR A 15 5.64 0.76 0.29
CA TYR A 15 5.93 -0.45 -0.46
C TYR A 15 5.92 -0.19 -1.98
N PRO A 16 6.74 -0.90 -2.76
CA PRO A 16 6.83 -0.69 -4.20
C PRO A 16 5.50 -0.79 -4.95
N ASP A 17 4.65 -1.75 -4.59
CA ASP A 17 3.31 -1.93 -5.17
C ASP A 17 2.37 -0.77 -4.79
N LEU A 18 2.34 -0.41 -3.50
CA LEU A 18 1.49 0.69 -3.03
C LEU A 18 1.91 2.04 -3.64
N ALA A 19 3.22 2.26 -3.76
CA ALA A 19 3.78 3.45 -4.39
C ALA A 19 3.36 3.59 -5.86
N LEU A 20 3.26 2.47 -6.58
CA LEU A 20 2.91 2.48 -7.99
C LEU A 20 1.41 2.68 -8.22
N HIS A 21 0.57 2.08 -7.36
CA HIS A 21 -0.87 2.01 -7.61
C HIS A 21 -1.68 3.10 -6.90
N TYR A 22 -1.23 3.61 -5.75
CA TYR A 22 -2.04 4.51 -4.91
C TYR A 22 -1.48 5.93 -4.77
N LEU A 23 -0.16 6.10 -4.78
CA LEU A 23 0.45 7.43 -4.62
C LEU A 23 0.29 8.37 -5.81
N PRO A 24 0.34 7.95 -7.09
CA PRO A 24 0.31 8.88 -8.23
C PRO A 24 -0.89 9.84 -8.25
N PRO A 25 -2.16 9.39 -8.08
CA PRO A 25 -3.29 10.32 -8.08
C PRO A 25 -3.24 11.31 -6.91
N VAL A 26 -2.87 10.86 -5.71
CA VAL A 26 -2.76 11.68 -4.50
C VAL A 26 -1.66 12.73 -4.65
N LEU A 27 -0.49 12.34 -5.16
CA LEU A 27 0.63 13.25 -5.38
C LEU A 27 0.33 14.30 -6.46
N SER A 28 -0.41 13.91 -7.50
CA SER A 28 -0.87 14.84 -8.55
C SER A 28 -1.79 15.91 -7.96
N GLU A 29 -2.78 15.49 -7.17
CA GLU A 29 -3.71 16.40 -6.51
C GLU A 29 -3.00 17.30 -5.49
N TYR A 30 -2.10 16.74 -4.68
CA TYR A 30 -1.34 17.50 -3.69
C TYR A 30 -0.48 18.57 -4.36
N ARG A 31 0.25 18.21 -5.43
CA ARG A 31 1.06 19.15 -6.20
C ARG A 31 0.22 20.24 -6.86
N SER A 32 -1.01 19.93 -7.28
CA SER A 32 -1.93 20.94 -7.80
C SER A 32 -2.35 21.96 -6.74
N ARG A 33 -2.49 21.55 -5.48
CA ARG A 33 -2.86 22.43 -4.35
C ARG A 33 -1.65 23.18 -3.78
N TYR A 34 -0.47 22.57 -3.84
CA TYR A 34 0.78 23.09 -3.30
C TYR A 34 1.90 22.99 -4.34
N PRO A 35 1.97 23.93 -5.31
CA PRO A 35 2.91 23.86 -6.44
C PRO A 35 4.39 23.87 -6.04
N ASP A 36 4.70 24.52 -4.90
CA ASP A 36 6.06 24.65 -4.38
C ASP A 36 6.49 23.48 -3.48
N ALA A 37 5.59 22.53 -3.22
CA ALA A 37 5.90 21.38 -2.38
C ALA A 37 6.76 20.35 -3.13
N HIS A 38 7.86 19.95 -2.50
CA HIS A 38 8.76 18.92 -3.03
C HIS A 38 8.63 17.61 -2.25
N ILE A 39 7.89 16.67 -2.81
CA ILE A 39 7.70 15.33 -2.23
C ILE A 39 8.64 14.34 -2.89
N LYS A 40 9.43 13.63 -2.09
CA LYS A 40 10.22 12.48 -2.54
C LYS A 40 9.53 11.19 -2.10
N VAL A 41 9.33 10.25 -3.02
CA VAL A 41 8.83 8.91 -2.69
C VAL A 41 10.01 7.94 -2.58
N VAL A 42 10.05 7.17 -1.49
CA VAL A 42 11.05 6.14 -1.24
C VAL A 42 10.36 4.78 -1.17
N ALA A 43 10.55 3.97 -2.21
CA ALA A 43 9.96 2.63 -2.29
C ALA A 43 10.92 1.57 -1.72
N ARG A 44 10.59 0.96 -0.57
CA ARG A 44 11.48 0.02 0.15
C ARG A 44 10.69 -1.07 0.90
N PRO A 45 11.34 -2.18 1.29
CA PRO A 45 10.75 -3.18 2.19
C PRO A 45 10.47 -2.64 3.60
N TYR A 46 9.67 -3.37 4.39
CA TYR A 46 9.12 -2.92 5.67
C TYR A 46 10.18 -2.46 6.66
N GLN A 47 11.17 -3.31 6.95
CA GLN A 47 12.20 -3.03 7.95
C GLN A 47 12.96 -1.73 7.62
N VAL A 48 13.30 -1.53 6.34
CA VAL A 48 13.99 -0.32 5.88
C VAL A 48 13.09 0.92 6.01
N LEU A 49 11.77 0.78 5.82
CA LEU A 49 10.84 1.88 6.03
C LEU A 49 10.66 2.24 7.50
N MET A 50 10.65 1.25 8.39
CA MET A 50 10.57 1.50 9.84
C MET A 50 11.83 2.18 10.36
N GLU A 51 13.02 1.70 9.96
CA GLU A 51 14.30 2.34 10.27
C GLU A 51 14.34 3.79 9.75
N ALA A 52 13.84 4.04 8.53
CA ALA A 52 13.77 5.38 7.96
C ALA A 52 12.78 6.31 8.68
N LEU A 53 11.70 5.77 9.26
CA LEU A 53 10.76 6.53 10.10
C LEU A 53 11.41 6.88 11.44
N GLU A 54 12.03 5.91 12.11
CA GLU A 54 12.74 6.10 13.39
C GLU A 54 13.89 7.11 13.25
N ALA A 55 14.62 7.06 12.14
CA ALA A 55 15.69 8.01 11.83
C ALA A 55 15.19 9.39 11.35
N GLY A 56 13.89 9.55 11.09
CA GLY A 56 13.30 10.78 10.56
C GLY A 56 13.66 11.09 9.10
N GLU A 57 14.14 10.11 8.34
CA GLU A 57 14.45 10.25 6.91
C GLU A 57 13.19 10.34 6.04
N VAL A 58 12.12 9.66 6.47
CA VAL A 58 10.78 9.79 5.91
C VAL A 58 9.81 10.23 7.01
N VAL A 59 8.81 11.04 6.65
CA VAL A 59 7.86 11.59 7.62
C VAL A 59 6.64 10.68 7.82
N MET A 60 6.39 9.78 6.87
CA MET A 60 5.31 8.80 6.90
C MET A 60 5.62 7.67 5.93
N ALA A 61 5.04 6.49 6.14
CA ALA A 61 5.13 5.37 5.23
C ALA A 61 3.76 4.76 4.93
N LEU A 62 3.50 4.47 3.64
CA LEU A 62 2.33 3.71 3.21
C LEU A 62 2.69 2.22 3.09
N VAL A 63 2.16 1.41 4.00
CA VAL A 63 2.45 -0.02 4.15
C VAL A 63 1.16 -0.84 4.22
N HIS A 64 1.25 -2.15 3.98
CA HIS A 64 0.19 -3.10 4.32
C HIS A 64 0.08 -3.25 5.85
N ALA A 65 -1.12 -3.61 6.33
CA ALA A 65 -1.39 -3.80 7.75
C ALA A 65 -0.49 -4.88 8.34
N THR A 66 0.20 -4.59 9.44
CA THR A 66 1.16 -5.48 10.12
C THR A 66 0.74 -5.66 11.57
N ASP A 67 1.03 -6.84 12.14
CA ASP A 67 0.81 -7.13 13.56
C ASP A 67 1.88 -6.48 14.47
N ASP A 68 2.91 -5.87 13.86
CA ASP A 68 4.04 -5.27 14.55
C ASP A 68 3.76 -3.80 14.88
N GLU A 69 3.38 -3.54 16.13
CA GLU A 69 3.29 -2.19 16.70
C GLU A 69 4.70 -1.75 17.15
N GLY A 70 5.49 -1.25 16.19
CA GLY A 70 6.79 -0.65 16.49
C GLY A 70 6.69 0.40 17.59
N LYS A 71 7.71 0.47 18.46
CA LYS A 71 7.74 1.48 19.52
C LYS A 71 7.84 2.87 18.87
N ASP A 72 6.97 3.78 19.29
CA ASP A 72 6.92 5.18 18.83
C ASP A 72 6.44 5.42 17.38
N ILE A 73 5.90 4.40 16.70
CA ILE A 73 5.25 4.55 15.38
C ILE A 73 3.74 4.31 15.52
N SER A 74 2.94 5.30 15.13
CA SER A 74 1.49 5.16 15.06
C SER A 74 1.03 4.71 13.68
N PHE A 75 0.15 3.71 13.64
CA PHE A 75 -0.48 3.24 12.41
C PHE A 75 -1.87 3.85 12.24
N VAL A 76 -2.18 4.27 11.01
CA VAL A 76 -3.50 4.77 10.62
C VAL A 76 -4.01 3.92 9.47
N HIS A 77 -5.14 3.24 9.69
CA HIS A 77 -5.83 2.51 8.64
C HIS A 77 -6.39 3.51 7.61
N LEU A 78 -6.06 3.32 6.33
CA LEU A 78 -6.51 4.19 5.24
C LEU A 78 -7.64 3.56 4.42
N PHE A 79 -7.50 2.29 4.06
CA PHE A 79 -8.47 1.52 3.29
C PHE A 79 -8.13 0.04 3.32
N ASP A 80 -9.12 -0.80 3.01
CA ASP A 80 -8.93 -2.20 2.68
C ASP A 80 -8.71 -2.36 1.17
N ALA A 81 -7.69 -3.12 0.78
CA ALA A 81 -7.46 -3.47 -0.62
C ALA A 81 -8.22 -4.77 -0.96
N PRO A 82 -9.13 -4.77 -1.97
CA PRO A 82 -9.91 -5.95 -2.29
C PRO A 82 -9.05 -7.02 -2.98
N PHE A 83 -9.24 -8.28 -2.59
CA PHE A 83 -8.80 -9.42 -3.39
C PHE A 83 -9.78 -9.66 -4.52
N ASN A 84 -9.27 -9.75 -5.75
CA ASN A 84 -10.06 -10.02 -6.94
C ASN A 84 -9.73 -11.40 -7.50
N LEU A 85 -10.75 -12.19 -7.81
CA LEU A 85 -10.59 -13.42 -8.55
C LEU A 85 -10.47 -13.10 -10.05
N LEU A 86 -9.38 -13.55 -10.67
CA LEU A 86 -9.17 -13.44 -12.11
C LEU A 86 -9.30 -14.83 -12.75
N ALA A 87 -10.13 -14.94 -13.79
CA ALA A 87 -10.29 -16.16 -14.57
C ALA A 87 -10.42 -15.84 -16.07
N PRO A 88 -10.07 -16.79 -16.96
CA PRO A 88 -10.31 -16.63 -18.39
C PRO A 88 -11.79 -16.38 -18.70
N ILE A 89 -12.07 -15.64 -19.78
CA ILE A 89 -13.43 -15.43 -20.28
C ILE A 89 -14.06 -16.80 -20.58
N GLY A 90 -15.29 -17.01 -20.10
CA GLY A 90 -16.00 -18.29 -20.25
C GLY A 90 -15.57 -19.39 -19.28
N HIS A 91 -14.71 -19.07 -18.29
CA HIS A 91 -14.40 -20.02 -17.23
C HIS A 91 -15.65 -20.24 -16.36
N PRO A 92 -16.04 -21.50 -16.04
CA PRO A 92 -17.29 -21.81 -15.31
C PRO A 92 -17.44 -21.12 -13.95
N ILE A 93 -16.31 -20.70 -13.36
CA ILE A 93 -16.27 -19.96 -12.09
C ILE A 93 -16.93 -18.57 -12.19
N LEU A 94 -17.03 -18.01 -13.40
CA LEU A 94 -17.61 -16.70 -13.65
C LEU A 94 -19.14 -16.73 -13.76
N ASP A 95 -19.73 -17.92 -13.93
CA ASP A 95 -21.18 -18.10 -14.03
C ASP A 95 -21.86 -18.19 -12.65
N ASP A 96 -21.06 -18.33 -11.58
CA ASP A 96 -21.55 -18.39 -10.21
C ASP A 96 -21.66 -16.98 -9.59
N SER A 97 -22.90 -16.55 -9.35
CA SER A 97 -23.18 -15.23 -8.75
C SER A 97 -22.78 -15.10 -7.28
N ALA A 98 -22.53 -16.22 -6.59
CA ALA A 98 -22.26 -16.24 -5.15
C ALA A 98 -21.09 -17.16 -4.82
N ILE A 99 -19.95 -16.90 -5.45
CA ILE A 99 -18.77 -17.74 -5.29
C ILE A 99 -18.22 -17.72 -3.86
N SER A 100 -18.01 -18.92 -3.29
CA SER A 100 -17.40 -19.11 -1.97
C SER A 100 -15.90 -19.40 -2.07
N LEU A 101 -15.16 -19.18 -0.97
CA LEU A 101 -13.72 -19.51 -0.92
C LEU A 101 -13.47 -21.01 -1.05
N GLU A 102 -14.35 -21.85 -0.49
CA GLU A 102 -14.29 -23.31 -0.62
C GLU A 102 -14.39 -23.73 -2.09
N THR A 103 -15.34 -23.13 -2.81
CA THR A 103 -15.54 -23.35 -4.25
C THR A 103 -14.31 -22.94 -5.08
N ILE A 104 -13.64 -21.85 -4.69
CA ILE A 104 -12.38 -21.43 -5.33
C ILE A 104 -11.25 -22.43 -5.03
N ALA A 105 -11.15 -22.88 -3.77
CA ALA A 105 -10.09 -23.77 -3.30
C ALA A 105 -10.11 -25.18 -3.92
N GLU A 106 -11.27 -25.64 -4.40
CA GLU A 106 -11.40 -26.91 -5.13
C GLU A 106 -10.77 -26.91 -6.54
N ARG A 107 -10.35 -25.74 -7.03
CA ARG A 107 -9.80 -25.56 -8.38
C ARG A 107 -8.28 -25.31 -8.35
N PRO A 108 -7.54 -25.61 -9.43
CA PRO A 108 -6.14 -25.26 -9.51
C PRO A 108 -5.96 -23.73 -9.50
N LEU A 109 -5.24 -23.22 -8.49
CA LEU A 109 -5.00 -21.79 -8.30
C LEU A 109 -3.57 -21.41 -8.72
N ILE A 110 -3.44 -20.31 -9.44
CA ILE A 110 -2.17 -19.63 -9.65
C ILE A 110 -1.97 -18.69 -8.47
N LEU A 111 -1.14 -19.10 -7.52
CA LEU A 111 -0.87 -18.36 -6.30
C LEU A 111 0.51 -17.70 -6.36
N LEU A 112 0.66 -16.60 -5.62
CA LEU A 112 1.96 -15.99 -5.38
C LEU A 112 2.87 -16.96 -4.60
N SER A 113 4.17 -16.68 -4.53
CA SER A 113 5.09 -17.49 -3.70
C SER A 113 4.66 -17.46 -2.22
N LEU A 114 5.02 -18.50 -1.45
CA LEU A 114 4.73 -18.55 -0.01
C LEU A 114 5.37 -17.40 0.77
N ASP A 115 6.48 -16.86 0.26
CA ASP A 115 7.19 -15.73 0.85
C ASP A 115 6.55 -14.38 0.50
N SER A 116 5.56 -14.36 -0.40
CA SER A 116 4.85 -13.13 -0.73
C SER A 116 3.92 -12.72 0.40
N TYR A 117 3.93 -11.42 0.69
CA TYR A 117 3.09 -10.85 1.74
C TYR A 117 1.60 -11.13 1.52
N ALA A 118 1.14 -10.97 0.27
CA ALA A 118 -0.25 -11.17 -0.12
C ALA A 118 -0.74 -12.63 -0.08
N ARG A 119 0.14 -13.62 0.16
CA ARG A 119 -0.25 -15.03 0.37
C ARG A 119 -0.30 -15.46 1.84
N ARG A 120 0.32 -14.67 2.73
CA ARG A 120 0.40 -14.99 4.16
C ARG A 120 -0.82 -14.53 4.97
N TYR A 121 -1.64 -13.64 4.41
CA TYR A 121 -2.95 -13.26 4.90
C TYR A 121 -4.05 -14.02 4.16
#